data_AF-A0A0F9FEK3-F1
#
_entry.id   AF-A0A0F9FEK3-F1
#
_cell.length_a   1.000
_cell.length_b   1.000
_cell.length_c   1.000
_cell.angle_alpha   90.00
_cell.angle_beta   90.00
_cell.angle_gamma   90.00
#
_symmetry.space_group_name_H-M   'P 1'
#
loop_
_entity.id
_entity.type
_entity.pdbx_description
1 polymer ?
#
loop_
_entity_poly.entity_id
_entity_poly.type
_entity_poly.pdbx_seq_one_letter_code
_entity_poly.pdbx_strand_id
1 'polypeptide(L)' 'MVNKITILLIHDAVLVESIPNNDFRLFACNDDVEARGVNTLFNTLDYVQMLKLIADCDKVICW' A
#
# COMPACT_ATOMS: atom_id res chain seq x y z
N MET A 1 -14.45 8.95 15.79
CA MET A 1 -13.88 7.86 14.97
C MET A 1 -12.69 8.44 14.23
N VAL A 2 -11.49 7.92 14.46
CA VAL A 2 -10.33 8.31 13.66
C VAL A 2 -10.49 7.61 12.31
N ASN A 3 -10.75 8.36 11.24
CA ASN A 3 -10.81 7.82 9.88
C ASN A 3 -9.40 7.36 9.49
N LYS A 4 -9.13 6.05 9.63
CA LYS A 4 -7.84 5.46 9.28
C LYS A 4 -7.73 5.41 7.77
N ILE A 5 -6.97 6.35 7.20
CA ILE A 5 -6.61 6.33 5.78
C ILE A 5 -5.66 5.15 5.56
N THR A 6 -5.96 4.35 4.54
CA THR A 6 -5.06 3.29 4.07
C THR A 6 -4.42 3.72 2.76
N ILE A 7 -3.12 3.51 2.65
CA ILE A 7 -2.34 3.77 1.44
C ILE A 7 -1.80 2.43 0.93
N LEU A 8 -2.01 2.18 -0.36
CA LEU A 8 -1.50 1.03 -1.08
C LEU A 8 -0.53 1.52 -2.15
N LEU A 9 0.74 1.13 -2.03
CA LEU A 9 1.79 1.45 -3.00
C LEU A 9 1.79 0.39 -4.10
N ILE A 10 1.59 0.83 -5.34
CA ILE A 10 1.64 -0.01 -6.55
C ILE A 10 2.60 0.58 -7.56
N HIS A 11 3.07 -0.25 -8.50
CA HIS A 11 4.02 0.13 -9.54
C HIS A 11 5.24 0.85 -8.94
N ASP A 12 5.63 2.01 -9.50
CA ASP A 12 6.83 2.74 -9.05
C ASP A 12 6.67 3.36 -7.66
N ALA A 13 5.46 3.43 -7.11
CA ALA A 13 5.26 3.92 -5.75
C ALA A 13 5.91 3.04 -4.68
N VAL A 14 6.26 1.78 -5.00
CA VAL A 14 6.98 0.89 -4.08
C VAL A 14 8.44 1.32 -3.85
N LEU A 15 8.96 2.27 -4.64
CA LEU A 15 10.29 2.86 -4.46
C LEU A 15 10.36 3.88 -3.31
N VAL A 16 9.24 4.18 -2.66
CA VAL A 16 9.20 5.09 -1.52
C VAL A 16 9.94 4.49 -0.32
N GLU A 17 10.95 5.19 0.18
CA GLU A 17 11.79 4.71 1.29
C GLU A 17 11.32 5.18 2.68
N SER A 18 10.47 6.22 2.74
CA SER A 18 9.91 6.73 3.98
C SER A 18 8.62 7.49 3.74
N ILE A 19 7.73 7.47 4.73
CA ILE A 19 6.53 8.29 4.76
C ILE A 19 6.50 8.99 6.13
N PRO A 20 6.15 10.29 6.19
CA PRO A 20 6.03 11.00 7.46
C PRO A 20 5.18 10.22 8.46
N ASN A 21 5.58 10.29 9.73
CA ASN A 21 5.00 9.63 10.91
C ASN A 21 3.52 10.01 11.12
N ASN A 22 2.67 9.48 10.26
CA ASN A 22 1.23 9.68 10.28
C ASN A 22 0.58 8.33 10.59
N ASP A 23 -0.58 8.36 11.25
CA ASP A 23 -1.37 7.18 11.66
C ASP A 23 -2.02 6.41 10.48
N PHE A 24 -1.35 6.38 9.32
CA PHE A 24 -1.81 5.67 8.13
C PHE A 24 -1.49 4.18 8.22
N ARG A 25 -2.41 3.37 7.69
CA ARG A 25 -2.09 1.97 7.38
C ARG A 25 -1.46 1.94 6.01
N LEU A 26 -0.29 1.34 5.91
CA LEU A 26 0.48 1.34 4.68
C LEU A 26 0.82 -0.06 4.21
N PHE A 27 0.62 -0.31 2.93
CA PHE A 27 0.90 -1.57 2.28
C PHE A 27 1.59 -1.34 0.94
N ALA A 28 2.36 -2.32 0.48
CA ALA A 28 2.93 -2.35 -0.86
C ALA A 28 2.46 -3.59 -1.62
N CYS A 29 2.29 -3.48 -2.93
CA CYS A 29 2.05 -4.64 -3.80
C CYS A 29 3.30 -5.53 -3.82
N ASN A 30 3.15 -6.81 -3.46
CA ASN A 30 4.26 -7.76 -3.41
C ASN A 30 4.93 -7.91 -4.78
N ASP A 31 4.13 -8.12 -5.82
CA ASP A 31 4.61 -8.39 -7.18
C ASP A 31 5.35 -7.17 -7.76
N ASP A 32 4.95 -5.95 -7.40
CA ASP A 32 5.65 -4.74 -7.82
C ASP A 32 6.99 -4.55 -7.10
N VAL A 33 7.06 -4.89 -5.81
CA VAL A 33 8.30 -4.91 -5.03
C VAL A 33 9.29 -5.91 -5.64
N GLU A 34 8.82 -7.13 -5.94
CA GLU A 34 9.61 -8.17 -6.59
C GLU A 34 10.07 -7.74 -8.00
N ALA A 35 9.17 -7.20 -8.82
CA ALA A 35 9.47 -6.75 -10.17
C ALA A 35 10.51 -5.62 -10.21
N ARG A 36 10.56 -4.77 -9.17
CA ARG A 36 11.53 -3.68 -9.04
C ARG A 36 12.81 -4.10 -8.34
N GLY A 37 12.87 -5.30 -7.77
CA GLY A 37 14.05 -5.81 -7.08
C GLY A 37 14.44 -4.97 -5.86
N VAL A 38 13.45 -4.35 -5.20
CA VAL A 38 13.67 -3.52 -4.00
C VAL A 38 13.27 -4.25 -2.74
N ASN A 39 13.86 -3.86 -1.61
CA ASN A 39 13.34 -4.23 -0.30
C ASN A 39 12.39 -3.13 0.17
N THR A 40 11.26 -3.50 0.76
CA THR A 40 10.30 -2.54 1.32
C THR A 40 10.27 -2.64 2.85
N LEU A 41 10.08 -1.50 3.51
CA LEU A 41 9.85 -1.44 4.96
C LEU A 41 8.37 -1.65 5.31
N PHE A 42 7.50 -1.75 4.30
CA PHE A 42 6.05 -1.86 4.46
C PHE A 42 5.59 -3.31 4.36
N ASN A 43 4.45 -3.62 4.98
CA ASN A 43 3.82 -4.93 4.79
C ASN A 43 3.40 -5.09 3.33
N THR A 44 3.68 -6.24 2.73
CA THR A 44 3.29 -6.53 1.35
C THR A 44 1.92 -7.22 1.29
N LEU A 45 1.22 -7.00 0.17
CA LEU A 45 -0.03 -7.66 -0.15
C LEU A 45 0.06 -8.29 -1.53
N ASP A 46 -0.51 -9.49 -1.68
CA ASP A 46 -0.81 -10.07 -2.97
C ASP A 46 -2.08 -9.43 -3.60
N TYR A 47 -2.35 -9.75 -4.86
CA TYR A 47 -3.52 -9.23 -5.57
C TYR A 47 -4.86 -9.57 -4.90
N VAL A 48 -4.99 -10.75 -4.26
CA VAL A 48 -6.24 -11.15 -3.60
C VAL A 48 -6.47 -10.31 -2.35
N GLN A 49 -5.41 -10.05 -1.58
CA GLN A 49 -5.42 -9.19 -0.40
C GLN A 49 -5.68 -7.73 -0.78
N MET A 50 -5.11 -7.24 -1.89
CA MET A 50 -5.39 -5.90 -2.43
C MET A 50 -6.88 -5.74 -2.78
N LEU A 51 -7.48 -6.73 -3.45
CA LEU A 51 -8.91 -6.67 -3.80
C LEU A 51 -9.80 -6.63 -2.56
N LYS A 52 -9.47 -7.41 -1.51
CA LYS A 52 -10.16 -7.35 -0.22
C LYS A 52 -10.02 -5.98 0.42
N LEU A 53 -8.81 -5.42 0.43
CA LEU A 53 -8.55 -4.09 0.99
C LEU A 53 -9.37 -3.01 0.29
N ILE A 54 -9.44 -3.05 -1.04
CA ILE A 54 -10.24 -2.14 -1.86
C ILE A 54 -11.73 -2.27 -1.53
N ALA A 55 -12.23 -3.50 -1.40
CA ALA A 55 -13.64 -3.77 -1.09
C ALA A 55 -14.04 -3.32 0.34
N ASP A 56 -13.10 -3.38 1.29
CA ASP A 56 -13.31 -2.96 2.67
C ASP A 56 -13.26 -1.43 2.87
N CYS A 57 -12.84 -0.67 1.85
CA CYS A 57 -12.76 0.79 1.91
C CYS A 57 -14.07 1.45 1.46
N ASP A 58 -14.55 2.44 2.22
CA ASP A 58 -15.73 3.25 1.84
C ASP A 58 -15.50 4.06 0.55
N LYS A 59 -14.24 4.41 0.27
CA LYS A 59 -13.83 5.20 -0.90
C LYS A 59 -12.40 4.86 -1.30
N VAL A 60 -12.18 4.76 -2.61
CA VAL A 60 -10.85 4.57 -3.20
C VAL A 60 -10.50 5.78 -4.06
N ILE A 61 -9.26 6.25 -3.92
CA ILE A 61 -8.69 7.36 -4.69
C ILE A 61 -7.38 6.85 -5.27
N CYS A 62 -7.21 6.99 -6.59
CA CYS A 62 -5.98 6.66 -7.29
C CYS A 62 -5.21 7.96 -7.60
N TRP A 63 -3.89 7.92 -7.47
CA TRP A 63 -2.97 9.03 -7.71
C TRP A 63 -2.07 8.72 -8.90
#